data_AF-A0A8A4TDI9-F1
#
_entry.id   AF-A0A8A4TDI9-F1
#
_cell.length_a   1.000
_cell.length_b   1.000
_cell.length_c   1.000
_cell.angle_alpha   90.00
_cell.angle_beta   90.00
_cell.angle_gamma   90.00
#
_symmetry.space_group_name_H-M   'P 1'
#
loop_
_entity.id
_entity.type
_entity.pdbx_description
1 polymer ?
#
loop_
_entity_poly.entity_id
_entity_poly.type
_entity_poly.pdbx_seq_one_letter_code
_entity_poly.pdbx_strand_id
1 'polypeptide(L)'
;MLTLQENQLHYPLKERIGLAALYVQKKAVFSDFTAWIDMIPKELSKSRGLFGRRNSGKTAFVQRLYNRLWTHNGGTVPFYLEIPEMRLWLPNFAEDYYRNFVSQYISFLDRDPSRVSQVMSLDQIREYGERHGYRAMVEDVDHFKAFFPSRRFDQMWRLAISAPHRFSALYGRPVLVMLDEFQNLGRFVYADECKLHNDPSIVDGFHEWCESKSAPMLVTASLRGRQGRVMDSFLEAGCLTKYPWLPCLGEQEGVEAVYRYAQAYEVALTNETALLINGLTRSDPYFIACMFRCVGAADKDLSSPAAVLRWATHQLTHRDAELATGWMVHLDRILGEENHLQIKRLLLFFTQNPGRTFAAEDLREELDLESEPEQIFDMLIHLQHTGLILSTPREFAFEGHADPTLSLVLQERFRDVLDAEGQARDWLVARMDEFVAGREGMGDCLEDLAPSFAALQLAYDMCERERFPLSAYFDGMDHERPIAVARVCWRYLAQKRIGDKRQYDLMVASRDERVLLVEVRRNGKPIGIDQVKHFLARVRFFREAEGKAETLAAILSIAGFEPDALALCRENEVGTASRLNYLRADWSR
;
A
#
# COMPACT_ATOMS: atom_id res chain seq x y z
N MET A 1 4.47 17.82 -5.58
CA MET A 1 3.43 18.29 -6.54
C MET A 1 2.46 17.15 -6.93
N LEU A 2 2.11 16.21 -6.02
CA LEU A 2 1.36 14.97 -6.34
C LEU A 2 0.06 14.79 -5.51
N THR A 3 -0.77 15.83 -5.38
CA THR A 3 -2.06 15.74 -4.67
C THR A 3 -3.22 15.46 -5.64
N LEU A 4 -3.25 14.27 -6.23
CA LEU A 4 -4.39 13.80 -7.03
C LEU A 4 -5.30 12.90 -6.17
N GLN A 5 -6.61 13.10 -6.26
CA GLN A 5 -7.59 12.24 -5.59
C GLN A 5 -7.64 10.86 -6.27
N GLU A 6 -7.98 9.79 -5.53
CA GLU A 6 -8.01 8.41 -6.06
C GLU A 6 -8.91 8.25 -7.29
N ASN A 7 -9.97 9.06 -7.39
CA ASN A 7 -10.95 9.03 -8.48
C ASN A 7 -10.50 9.80 -9.73
N GLN A 8 -9.34 10.47 -9.68
CA GLN A 8 -8.73 11.17 -10.82
C GLN A 8 -7.54 10.39 -11.40
N LEU A 9 -7.20 9.24 -10.81
CA LEU A 9 -6.10 8.41 -11.28
C LEU A 9 -6.51 7.62 -12.51
N HIS A 10 -5.67 7.70 -13.53
CA HIS A 10 -5.63 6.71 -14.58
C HIS A 10 -4.77 5.54 -14.09
N TYR A 11 -5.17 4.33 -14.47
CA TYR A 11 -4.49 3.08 -14.09
C TYR A 11 -3.92 2.39 -15.35
N PRO A 12 -2.96 3.01 -16.05
CA PRO A 12 -2.29 2.36 -17.18
C PRO A 12 -1.58 1.07 -16.76
N LEU A 13 -1.03 1.04 -15.55
CA LEU A 13 -0.50 -0.17 -14.93
C LEU A 13 -1.56 -0.78 -14.01
N LYS A 14 -1.98 -2.02 -14.32
CA LYS A 14 -2.90 -2.77 -13.46
C LYS A 14 -2.21 -3.13 -12.15
N GLU A 15 -2.78 -2.71 -11.03
CA GLU A 15 -2.21 -2.95 -9.71
C GLU A 15 -2.50 -4.38 -9.21
N ARG A 16 -1.48 -5.04 -8.64
CA ARG A 16 -1.61 -6.41 -8.11
C ARG A 16 -2.46 -6.50 -6.85
N ILE A 17 -2.72 -5.36 -6.19
CA ILE A 17 -3.68 -5.29 -5.08
C ILE A 17 -5.12 -5.60 -5.52
N GLY A 18 -5.39 -5.61 -6.83
CA GLY A 18 -6.70 -5.90 -7.40
C GLY A 18 -7.54 -4.63 -7.48
N LEU A 19 -8.66 -4.58 -6.76
CA LEU A 19 -9.51 -3.41 -6.71
C LEU A 19 -8.72 -2.22 -6.15
N ALA A 20 -8.53 -1.18 -6.97
CA ALA A 20 -7.71 -0.02 -6.60
C ALA A 20 -8.17 0.70 -5.32
N ALA A 21 -9.46 0.58 -4.96
CA ALA A 21 -10.04 1.11 -3.74
C ALA A 21 -9.55 0.40 -2.46
N LEU A 22 -8.93 -0.78 -2.55
CA LEU A 22 -8.34 -1.47 -1.40
C LEU A 22 -7.02 -0.83 -0.93
N TYR A 23 -6.39 -0.02 -1.77
CA TYR A 23 -5.10 0.58 -1.45
C TYR A 23 -5.27 1.71 -0.43
N VAL A 24 -4.73 1.53 0.77
CA VAL A 24 -4.57 2.63 1.74
C VAL A 24 -3.18 3.23 1.64
N GLN A 25 -3.14 4.55 1.51
CA GLN A 25 -1.90 5.29 1.33
C GLN A 25 -1.14 5.40 2.64
N LYS A 26 0.16 5.09 2.61
CA LYS A 26 1.12 5.50 3.64
C LYS A 26 1.45 6.98 3.44
N LYS A 27 0.67 7.88 4.05
CA LYS A 27 0.69 9.33 3.74
C LYS A 27 2.08 9.94 3.92
N ALA A 28 2.76 9.61 5.02
CA ALA A 28 4.11 10.08 5.30
C ALA A 28 5.12 9.60 4.25
N VAL A 29 5.05 8.32 3.87
CA VAL A 29 5.92 7.73 2.84
C VAL A 29 5.67 8.38 1.48
N PHE A 30 4.42 8.56 1.07
CA PHE A 30 4.09 9.27 -0.17
C PHE A 30 4.57 10.71 -0.16
N SER A 31 4.49 11.40 0.97
CA SER A 31 4.97 12.78 1.09
C SER A 31 6.48 12.85 0.85
N ASP A 32 7.26 11.97 1.48
CA ASP A 32 8.71 11.90 1.28
C ASP A 32 9.07 11.52 -0.16
N PHE A 33 8.42 10.51 -0.74
CA PHE A 33 8.66 10.12 -2.13
C PHE A 33 8.24 11.22 -3.13
N THR A 34 7.20 11.98 -2.82
CA THR A 34 6.81 13.14 -3.64
C THR A 34 7.90 14.21 -3.62
N ALA A 35 8.42 14.54 -2.43
CA ALA A 35 9.52 15.50 -2.31
C ALA A 35 10.77 15.02 -3.06
N TRP A 36 11.09 13.73 -2.96
CA TRP A 36 12.20 13.13 -3.70
C TRP A 36 12.00 13.16 -5.22
N ILE A 37 10.80 12.89 -5.71
CA ILE A 37 10.47 12.93 -7.15
C ILE A 37 10.52 14.36 -7.68
N ASP A 38 10.03 15.35 -6.92
CA ASP A 38 10.04 16.76 -7.31
C ASP A 38 11.48 17.30 -7.54
N MET A 39 12.50 16.57 -7.06
CA MET A 39 13.92 16.89 -7.26
C MET A 39 14.54 16.23 -8.50
N ILE A 40 13.84 15.29 -9.15
CA ILE A 40 14.34 14.57 -10.34
C ILE A 40 14.56 15.54 -11.52
N PRO A 41 13.61 16.45 -11.86
CA PRO A 41 13.85 17.42 -12.94
C PRO A 41 14.96 18.43 -12.66
N LYS A 42 15.43 18.52 -11.41
CA LYS A 42 16.55 19.37 -11.01
C LYS A 42 17.87 18.60 -10.98
N GLU A 43 17.86 17.30 -11.31
CA GLU A 43 19.01 16.40 -11.25
C GLU A 43 19.64 16.29 -9.83
N LEU A 44 18.82 16.47 -8.80
CA LEU A 44 19.25 16.42 -7.40
C LEU A 44 18.84 15.13 -6.69
N SER A 45 18.05 14.28 -7.34
CA SER A 45 17.59 13.01 -6.76
C SER A 45 18.65 11.93 -6.86
N LYS A 46 18.84 11.20 -5.77
CA LYS A 46 19.64 9.97 -5.73
C LYS A 46 18.72 8.75 -5.77
N SER A 47 19.16 7.68 -6.42
CA SER A 47 18.45 6.41 -6.47
C SER A 47 18.19 5.84 -5.08
N ARG A 48 17.04 5.20 -4.89
CA ARG A 48 16.57 4.66 -3.60
C ARG A 48 16.21 3.18 -3.73
N GLY A 49 16.48 2.41 -2.67
CA GLY A 49 16.03 1.03 -2.56
C GLY A 49 15.01 0.85 -1.43
N LEU A 50 13.87 0.22 -1.72
CA LEU A 50 12.83 -0.14 -0.75
C LEU A 50 13.08 -1.55 -0.21
N PHE A 51 13.33 -1.64 1.10
CA PHE A 51 13.77 -2.89 1.73
C PHE A 51 12.83 -3.34 2.83
N GLY A 52 12.20 -4.50 2.66
CA GLY A 52 11.39 -5.07 3.72
C GLY A 52 10.88 -6.46 3.36
N ARG A 53 10.22 -7.12 4.31
CA ARG A 53 9.69 -8.48 4.14
C ARG A 53 8.74 -8.63 2.94
N ARG A 54 8.51 -9.86 2.48
CA ARG A 54 7.49 -10.15 1.47
C ARG A 54 6.10 -9.78 1.97
N ASN A 55 5.20 -9.49 1.03
CA ASN A 55 3.80 -9.12 1.31
C ASN A 55 3.63 -7.84 2.18
N SER A 56 4.66 -7.01 2.30
CA SER A 56 4.60 -5.76 3.07
C SER A 56 3.98 -4.57 2.31
N GLY A 57 3.58 -4.76 1.06
CA GLY A 57 2.97 -3.70 0.23
C GLY A 57 3.94 -2.88 -0.65
N LYS A 58 5.22 -3.26 -0.76
CA LYS A 58 6.21 -2.58 -1.63
C LYS A 58 5.74 -2.48 -3.09
N THR A 59 5.40 -3.61 -3.69
CA THR A 59 4.90 -3.67 -5.08
C THR A 59 3.68 -2.78 -5.28
N ALA A 60 2.68 -2.88 -4.38
CA ALA A 60 1.48 -2.06 -4.46
C ALA A 60 1.79 -0.55 -4.38
N PHE A 61 2.75 -0.16 -3.53
CA PHE A 61 3.21 1.23 -3.46
C PHE A 61 3.88 1.70 -4.74
N VAL A 62 4.83 0.93 -5.29
CA VAL A 62 5.55 1.31 -6.52
C VAL A 62 4.60 1.39 -7.72
N GLN A 63 3.66 0.44 -7.83
CA GLN A 63 2.64 0.46 -8.89
C GLN A 63 1.71 1.68 -8.76
N ARG A 64 1.27 2.01 -7.53
CA ARG A 64 0.48 3.21 -7.27
C ARG A 64 1.25 4.49 -7.59
N LEU A 65 2.54 4.51 -7.29
CA LEU A 65 3.43 5.63 -7.60
C LEU A 65 3.58 5.83 -9.12
N TYR A 66 3.75 4.75 -9.87
CA TYR A 66 3.74 4.76 -11.34
C TYR A 66 2.46 5.39 -11.89
N ASN A 67 1.29 4.88 -11.46
CA ASN A 67 -0.01 5.37 -11.93
C ASN A 67 -0.23 6.86 -11.62
N ARG A 68 0.24 7.33 -10.45
CA ARG A 68 0.22 8.75 -10.09
C ARG A 68 1.08 9.61 -11.00
N LEU A 69 2.31 9.20 -11.25
CA LEU A 69 3.25 9.92 -12.12
C LEU A 69 2.73 9.99 -13.55
N TRP A 70 2.25 8.85 -14.06
CA TRP A 70 1.67 8.80 -15.40
C TRP A 70 0.45 9.70 -15.47
N THR A 71 -0.48 9.62 -14.50
CA THR A 71 -1.69 10.46 -14.46
C THR A 71 -1.35 11.95 -14.42
N HIS A 72 -0.43 12.36 -13.54
CA HIS A 72 -0.07 13.76 -13.36
C HIS A 72 0.53 14.38 -14.63
N ASN A 73 1.14 13.56 -15.50
CA ASN A 73 1.79 14.04 -16.72
C ASN A 73 2.82 15.15 -16.44
N GLY A 74 3.63 14.96 -15.40
CA GLY A 74 4.63 15.93 -14.97
C GLY A 74 5.92 15.88 -15.80
N GLY A 75 6.98 16.52 -15.29
CA GLY A 75 8.29 16.54 -15.94
C GLY A 75 9.07 15.21 -15.91
N THR A 76 8.58 14.20 -15.19
CA THR A 76 9.27 12.91 -15.03
C THR A 76 8.44 11.78 -15.63
N VAL A 77 9.03 11.03 -16.56
CA VAL A 77 8.43 9.85 -17.19
C VAL A 77 8.60 8.64 -16.28
N PRO A 78 7.52 7.97 -15.85
CA PRO A 78 7.66 6.75 -15.06
C PRO A 78 7.93 5.54 -15.96
N PHE A 79 8.86 4.69 -15.55
CA PHE A 79 9.08 3.37 -16.14
C PHE A 79 9.03 2.32 -15.04
N TYR A 80 8.19 1.29 -15.18
CA TYR A 80 8.06 0.19 -14.23
C TYR A 80 8.36 -1.16 -14.88
N LEU A 81 9.14 -2.00 -14.20
CA LEU A 81 9.36 -3.39 -14.60
C LEU A 81 9.44 -4.28 -13.36
N GLU A 82 8.68 -5.38 -13.36
CA GLU A 82 8.83 -6.47 -12.40
C GLU A 82 9.80 -7.51 -12.95
N ILE A 83 10.85 -7.85 -12.20
CA ILE A 83 11.80 -8.91 -12.60
C ILE A 83 11.24 -10.27 -12.16
N PRO A 84 10.86 -11.16 -13.09
CA PRO A 84 10.13 -12.37 -12.74
C PRO A 84 11.02 -13.42 -12.05
N GLU A 85 10.41 -14.27 -11.23
CA GLU A 85 11.05 -15.44 -10.63
C GLU A 85 11.12 -16.63 -11.62
N MET A 86 11.69 -16.42 -12.81
CA MET A 86 11.83 -17.46 -13.84
C MET A 86 13.16 -17.36 -14.56
N ARG A 87 13.73 -18.50 -14.99
CA ARG A 87 15.02 -18.50 -15.70
C ARG A 87 14.91 -17.83 -17.08
N LEU A 88 15.55 -16.68 -17.22
CA LEU A 88 15.63 -15.88 -18.43
C LEU A 88 17.04 -15.90 -19.02
N TRP A 89 17.11 -15.86 -20.34
CA TRP A 89 18.36 -15.69 -21.07
C TRP A 89 18.62 -14.19 -21.28
N LEU A 90 19.84 -13.73 -21.03
CA LEU A 90 20.19 -12.31 -21.00
C LEU A 90 19.76 -11.51 -22.25
N PRO A 91 19.95 -12.00 -23.50
CA PRO A 91 19.49 -11.29 -24.70
C PRO A 91 17.98 -11.08 -24.74
N ASN A 92 17.21 -12.10 -24.36
CA ASN A 92 15.75 -12.00 -24.31
C ASN A 92 15.33 -11.01 -23.23
N PHE A 93 15.97 -11.06 -22.06
CA PHE A 93 15.69 -10.10 -21.00
C PHE A 93 16.08 -8.66 -21.39
N ALA A 94 17.20 -8.47 -22.09
CA ALA A 94 17.63 -7.17 -22.59
C ALA A 94 16.63 -6.59 -23.60
N GLU A 95 16.14 -7.42 -24.53
CA GLU A 95 15.09 -7.03 -25.46
C GLU A 95 13.78 -6.69 -24.73
N ASP A 96 13.34 -7.55 -23.81
CA ASP A 96 12.11 -7.35 -23.04
C ASP A 96 12.18 -6.07 -22.19
N TYR A 97 13.31 -5.81 -21.53
CA TYR A 97 13.55 -4.58 -20.77
C TYR A 97 13.40 -3.36 -21.67
N TYR A 98 14.11 -3.34 -22.80
CA TYR A 98 14.10 -2.22 -23.74
C TYR A 98 12.69 -1.97 -24.30
N ARG A 99 12.01 -3.03 -24.75
CA ARG A 99 10.65 -2.93 -25.28
C ARG A 99 9.66 -2.40 -24.25
N ASN A 100 9.74 -2.86 -22.99
CA ASN A 100 8.91 -2.35 -21.91
C ASN A 100 9.18 -0.86 -21.64
N PHE A 101 10.46 -0.48 -21.56
CA PHE A 101 10.84 0.92 -21.35
C PHE A 101 10.28 1.82 -22.45
N VAL A 102 10.56 1.51 -23.73
CA VAL A 102 10.14 2.37 -24.85
C VAL A 102 8.62 2.40 -25.00
N SER A 103 7.93 1.26 -24.79
CA SER A 103 6.46 1.24 -24.85
C SER A 103 5.82 2.12 -23.78
N GLN A 104 6.34 2.09 -22.56
CA GLN A 104 5.86 2.95 -21.46
C GLN A 104 6.25 4.41 -21.65
N TYR A 105 7.44 4.68 -22.20
CA TYR A 105 7.85 6.02 -22.58
C TYR A 105 6.88 6.61 -23.62
N ILE A 106 6.57 5.86 -24.68
CA ILE A 106 5.61 6.28 -25.70
C ILE A 106 4.19 6.37 -25.14
N SER A 107 3.78 5.44 -24.25
CA SER A 107 2.51 5.55 -23.52
C SER A 107 2.35 6.90 -22.82
N PHE A 108 3.41 7.37 -22.17
CA PHE A 108 3.43 8.65 -21.49
C PHE A 108 3.40 9.84 -22.45
N LEU A 109 4.09 9.75 -23.60
CA LEU A 109 4.08 10.80 -24.63
C LEU A 109 2.70 10.95 -25.28
N ASP A 110 2.15 9.84 -25.77
CA ASP A 110 0.90 9.79 -26.54
C ASP A 110 -0.33 9.82 -25.62
N ARG A 111 -0.12 9.71 -24.30
CA ARG A 111 -1.18 9.56 -23.28
C ARG A 111 -2.08 8.34 -23.53
N ASP A 112 -1.49 7.29 -24.07
CA ASP A 112 -2.16 6.05 -24.42
C ASP A 112 -1.83 4.94 -23.40
N PRO A 113 -2.75 4.62 -22.46
CA PRO A 113 -2.50 3.61 -21.44
C PRO A 113 -2.38 2.19 -22.01
N SER A 114 -2.89 1.93 -23.22
CA SER A 114 -2.86 0.59 -23.81
C SER A 114 -1.43 0.09 -24.00
N ARG A 115 -0.47 0.99 -24.29
CA ARG A 115 0.95 0.63 -24.52
C ARG A 115 1.70 0.18 -23.27
N VAL A 116 1.15 0.39 -22.06
CA VAL A 116 1.70 -0.20 -20.83
C VAL A 116 1.31 -1.67 -20.70
N SER A 117 0.09 -2.02 -21.13
CA SER A 117 -0.42 -3.40 -21.09
C SER A 117 -0.10 -4.22 -22.35
N GLN A 118 0.08 -3.55 -23.49
CA GLN A 118 0.40 -4.12 -24.79
C GLN A 118 1.76 -3.60 -25.23
N VAL A 119 2.81 -4.28 -24.77
CA VAL A 119 4.21 -3.92 -25.07
C VAL A 119 4.47 -4.04 -26.57
N MET A 120 4.98 -2.96 -27.17
CA MET A 120 5.27 -2.89 -28.59
C MET A 120 6.39 -3.85 -28.98
N SER A 121 6.34 -4.41 -30.19
CA SER A 121 7.45 -5.13 -30.80
C SER A 121 8.58 -4.17 -31.20
N LEU A 122 9.78 -4.70 -31.44
CA LEU A 122 10.89 -3.89 -31.96
C LEU A 122 10.52 -3.20 -33.30
N ASP A 123 9.78 -3.87 -34.18
CA ASP A 123 9.36 -3.29 -35.45
C ASP A 123 8.37 -2.14 -35.27
N GLN A 124 7.41 -2.29 -34.35
CA GLN A 124 6.47 -1.20 -34.01
C GLN A 124 7.19 0.00 -33.38
N ILE A 125 8.20 -0.25 -32.54
CA ILE A 125 9.03 0.81 -31.94
C ILE A 125 9.81 1.54 -33.04
N ARG A 126 10.41 0.80 -33.97
CA ARG A 126 11.14 1.36 -35.11
C ARG A 126 10.25 2.23 -35.98
N GLU A 127 9.08 1.73 -36.36
CA GLU A 127 8.09 2.48 -37.16
C GLU A 127 7.63 3.76 -36.44
N TYR A 128 7.38 3.68 -35.12
CA TYR A 128 7.05 4.86 -34.32
C TYR A 128 8.19 5.88 -34.35
N GLY A 129 9.43 5.42 -34.20
CA GLY A 129 10.63 6.26 -34.25
C GLY A 129 10.82 6.95 -35.59
N GLU A 130 10.61 6.25 -36.71
CA GLU A 130 10.64 6.84 -38.06
C GLU A 130 9.55 7.88 -38.26
N ARG A 131 8.32 7.57 -37.84
CA ARG A 131 7.15 8.46 -38.02
C ARG A 131 7.26 9.76 -37.22
N HIS A 132 7.81 9.69 -36.00
CA HIS A 132 7.85 10.84 -35.07
C HIS A 132 9.24 11.47 -34.94
N GLY A 133 10.24 10.99 -35.70
CA GLY A 133 11.59 11.53 -35.69
C GLY A 133 12.44 11.16 -34.47
N TYR A 134 12.08 10.10 -33.73
CA TYR A 134 12.87 9.58 -32.61
C TYR A 134 13.98 8.66 -33.11
N ARG A 135 15.03 9.26 -33.67
CA ARG A 135 16.15 8.55 -34.29
C ARG A 135 16.81 7.50 -33.38
N ALA A 136 16.94 7.77 -32.08
CA ALA A 136 17.54 6.81 -31.15
C ALA A 136 16.70 5.52 -31.02
N MET A 137 15.37 5.59 -31.13
CA MET A 137 14.53 4.39 -31.10
C MET A 137 14.79 3.50 -32.33
N VAL A 138 15.01 4.12 -33.50
CA VAL A 138 15.32 3.42 -34.76
C VAL A 138 16.70 2.76 -34.68
N GLU A 139 17.71 3.53 -34.28
CA GLU A 139 19.09 3.06 -34.16
C GLU A 139 19.22 1.95 -33.13
N ASP A 140 18.56 2.07 -31.97
CA ASP A 140 18.58 1.04 -30.95
C ASP A 140 17.97 -0.28 -31.47
N VAL A 141 16.84 -0.23 -32.19
CA VAL A 141 16.24 -1.43 -32.81
C VAL A 141 17.19 -2.06 -33.83
N ASP A 142 17.82 -1.25 -34.67
CA ASP A 142 18.78 -1.72 -35.68
C ASP A 142 20.00 -2.37 -35.01
N HIS A 143 20.46 -1.84 -33.88
CA HIS A 143 21.50 -2.45 -33.05
C HIS A 143 21.07 -3.79 -32.44
N PHE A 144 19.86 -3.89 -31.89
CA PHE A 144 19.34 -5.18 -31.38
C PHE A 144 19.35 -6.26 -32.47
N LYS A 145 18.88 -5.91 -33.68
CA LYS A 145 18.88 -6.81 -34.85
C LYS A 145 20.30 -7.21 -35.30
N ALA A 146 21.29 -6.34 -35.15
CA ALA A 146 22.67 -6.61 -35.52
C ALA A 146 23.45 -7.40 -34.46
N PHE A 147 23.22 -7.12 -33.17
CA PHE A 147 23.95 -7.72 -32.05
C PHE A 147 23.55 -9.16 -31.77
N PHE A 148 22.26 -9.49 -31.92
CA PHE A 148 21.75 -10.83 -31.66
C PHE A 148 22.45 -11.93 -32.50
N PRO A 149 22.49 -11.87 -33.85
CA PRO A 149 23.18 -12.89 -34.66
C PRO A 149 24.70 -12.89 -34.43
N SER A 150 25.27 -11.75 -34.04
CA SER A 150 26.69 -11.59 -33.74
C SER A 150 27.07 -12.02 -32.31
N ARG A 151 26.11 -12.52 -31.52
CA ARG A 151 26.27 -12.92 -30.11
C ARG A 151 26.87 -11.83 -29.20
N ARG A 152 26.59 -10.56 -29.48
CA ARG A 152 27.05 -9.40 -28.69
C ARG A 152 26.05 -9.06 -27.58
N PHE A 153 25.81 -10.03 -26.71
CA PHE A 153 24.75 -9.98 -25.69
C PHE A 153 25.02 -8.96 -24.58
N ASP A 154 26.29 -8.74 -24.26
CA ASP A 154 26.75 -7.66 -23.39
C ASP A 154 26.36 -6.29 -23.95
N GLN A 155 26.51 -6.09 -25.26
CA GLN A 155 26.15 -4.84 -25.93
C GLN A 155 24.64 -4.64 -25.99
N MET A 156 23.86 -5.72 -26.21
CA MET A 156 22.40 -5.67 -26.10
C MET A 156 21.97 -5.25 -24.69
N TRP A 157 22.56 -5.85 -23.66
CA TRP A 157 22.25 -5.52 -22.29
C TRP A 157 22.60 -4.07 -21.96
N ARG A 158 23.80 -3.62 -22.30
CA ARG A 158 24.26 -2.24 -22.09
C ARG A 158 23.37 -1.22 -22.82
N LEU A 159 22.94 -1.55 -24.05
CA LEU A 159 22.03 -0.70 -24.82
C LEU A 159 20.67 -0.57 -24.13
N ALA A 160 20.14 -1.68 -23.62
CA ALA A 160 18.84 -1.72 -22.93
C ALA A 160 18.85 -0.89 -21.64
N ILE A 161 19.79 -1.16 -20.73
CA ILE A 161 19.83 -0.51 -19.40
C ILE A 161 20.20 0.96 -19.46
N SER A 162 20.96 1.37 -20.48
CA SER A 162 21.31 2.79 -20.68
C SER A 162 20.17 3.60 -21.29
N ALA A 163 19.15 2.95 -21.87
CA ALA A 163 18.10 3.64 -22.63
C ALA A 163 17.35 4.71 -21.81
N PRO A 164 16.93 4.48 -20.54
CA PRO A 164 16.32 5.53 -19.72
C PRO A 164 17.18 6.78 -19.57
N HIS A 165 18.47 6.60 -19.28
CA HIS A 165 19.42 7.71 -19.16
C HIS A 165 19.65 8.41 -20.51
N ARG A 166 19.90 7.64 -21.57
CA ARG A 166 20.14 8.20 -22.92
C ARG A 166 18.92 8.97 -23.42
N PHE A 167 17.71 8.44 -23.25
CA PHE A 167 16.48 9.10 -23.69
C PHE A 167 16.21 10.36 -22.88
N SER A 168 16.53 10.34 -21.58
CA SER A 168 16.46 11.53 -20.74
C SER A 168 17.38 12.63 -21.26
N ALA A 169 18.64 12.31 -21.56
CA ALA A 169 19.63 13.25 -22.10
C ALA A 169 19.26 13.75 -23.51
N LEU A 170 18.81 12.86 -24.40
CA LEU A 170 18.51 13.18 -25.80
C LEU A 170 17.21 13.98 -25.96
N TYR A 171 16.20 13.71 -25.12
CA TYR A 171 14.86 14.28 -25.28
C TYR A 171 14.47 15.24 -24.16
N GLY A 172 15.38 15.53 -23.22
CA GLY A 172 15.18 16.51 -22.14
C GLY A 172 14.05 16.14 -21.19
N ARG A 173 13.77 14.84 -21.02
CA ARG A 173 12.69 14.33 -20.18
C ARG A 173 13.23 13.31 -19.18
N PRO A 174 13.41 13.71 -17.91
CA PRO A 174 13.83 12.82 -16.84
C PRO A 174 12.96 11.57 -16.75
N VAL A 175 13.57 10.44 -16.39
CA VAL A 175 12.89 9.15 -16.25
C VAL A 175 13.02 8.67 -14.80
N LEU A 176 11.95 8.16 -14.21
CA LEU A 176 12.05 7.41 -12.95
C LEU A 176 12.00 5.91 -13.28
N VAL A 177 13.11 5.20 -13.04
CA VAL A 177 13.24 3.76 -13.32
C VAL A 177 12.83 2.97 -12.08
N MET A 178 11.68 2.31 -12.12
CA MET A 178 11.13 1.53 -11.02
C MET A 178 11.29 0.02 -11.30
N LEU A 179 12.18 -0.66 -10.58
CA LEU A 179 12.42 -2.09 -10.74
C LEU A 179 11.94 -2.85 -9.50
N ASP A 180 10.90 -3.66 -9.68
CA ASP A 180 10.33 -4.48 -8.61
C ASP A 180 11.01 -5.85 -8.54
N GLU A 181 11.25 -6.33 -7.32
CA GLU A 181 11.99 -7.56 -7.00
C GLU A 181 13.39 -7.61 -7.64
N PHE A 182 14.14 -6.52 -7.53
CA PHE A 182 15.44 -6.31 -8.20
C PHE A 182 16.45 -7.42 -7.94
N GLN A 183 16.43 -8.04 -6.75
CA GLN A 183 17.33 -9.15 -6.42
C GLN A 183 17.15 -10.39 -7.31
N ASN A 184 16.05 -10.48 -8.05
CA ASN A 184 15.80 -11.58 -8.98
C ASN A 184 16.76 -11.53 -10.19
N LEU A 185 17.32 -10.37 -10.52
CA LEU A 185 18.23 -10.19 -11.66
C LEU A 185 19.44 -11.14 -11.58
N GLY A 186 20.21 -11.09 -10.47
CA GLY A 186 21.40 -11.94 -10.28
C GLY A 186 21.10 -13.43 -10.01
N ARG A 187 19.81 -13.78 -9.86
CA ARG A 187 19.38 -15.16 -9.57
C ARG A 187 18.79 -15.85 -10.79
N PHE A 188 18.05 -15.12 -11.60
CA PHE A 188 17.17 -15.68 -12.61
C PHE A 188 17.52 -15.25 -14.03
N VAL A 189 18.45 -14.32 -14.23
CA VAL A 189 18.96 -13.98 -15.55
C VAL A 189 20.31 -14.65 -15.77
N TYR A 190 20.44 -15.33 -16.92
CA TYR A 190 21.57 -16.18 -17.26
C TYR A 190 22.25 -15.66 -18.53
N ALA A 191 23.58 -15.62 -18.52
CA ALA A 191 24.37 -15.27 -19.70
C ALA A 191 24.29 -16.39 -20.77
N ASP A 192 24.16 -17.65 -20.34
CA ASP A 192 24.07 -18.81 -21.21
C ASP A 192 22.62 -19.15 -21.61
N GLU A 193 22.43 -19.56 -22.86
CA GLU A 193 21.11 -19.93 -23.42
C GLU A 193 20.50 -21.17 -22.73
N CYS A 194 21.37 -22.07 -22.25
CA CYS A 194 20.97 -23.28 -21.53
C CYS A 194 20.46 -22.99 -20.10
N LYS A 195 20.68 -21.77 -19.58
CA LYS A 195 20.24 -21.29 -18.26
C LYS A 195 20.72 -22.19 -17.12
N LEU A 196 21.99 -22.59 -17.19
CA LEU A 196 22.61 -23.50 -16.22
C LEU A 196 23.43 -22.75 -15.17
N HIS A 197 24.11 -21.66 -15.55
CA HIS A 197 25.02 -20.94 -14.68
C HIS A 197 24.55 -19.50 -14.52
N ASN A 198 24.01 -19.18 -13.34
CA ASN A 198 23.65 -17.79 -13.07
C ASN A 198 24.93 -16.96 -12.93
N ASP A 199 24.92 -15.76 -13.47
CA ASP A 199 26.00 -14.80 -13.33
C ASP A 199 25.51 -13.59 -12.52
N PRO A 200 25.81 -13.54 -11.22
CA PRO A 200 25.40 -12.41 -10.38
C PRO A 200 25.96 -11.06 -10.83
N SER A 201 27.05 -11.03 -11.61
CA SER A 201 27.66 -9.79 -12.09
C SER A 201 26.81 -9.06 -13.14
N ILE A 202 25.77 -9.69 -13.69
CA ILE A 202 24.77 -9.03 -14.55
C ILE A 202 24.15 -7.82 -13.84
N VAL A 203 24.03 -7.90 -12.52
CA VAL A 203 23.50 -6.81 -11.70
C VAL A 203 24.46 -5.61 -11.74
N ASP A 204 25.77 -5.82 -11.67
CA ASP A 204 26.81 -4.78 -11.68
C ASP A 204 26.72 -3.85 -12.90
N GLY A 205 26.09 -4.29 -14.00
CA GLY A 205 25.76 -3.44 -15.14
C GLY A 205 24.94 -2.19 -14.78
N PHE A 206 24.22 -2.19 -13.65
CA PHE A 206 23.48 -1.05 -13.14
C PHE A 206 24.31 -0.06 -12.31
N HIS A 207 25.58 -0.34 -11.96
CA HIS A 207 26.38 0.55 -11.11
C HIS A 207 26.47 1.97 -11.68
N GLU A 208 26.79 2.10 -12.97
CA GLU A 208 26.85 3.37 -13.69
C GLU A 208 25.48 4.08 -13.71
N TRP A 209 24.42 3.33 -14.04
CA TRP A 209 23.09 3.90 -14.26
C TRP A 209 22.35 4.25 -12.96
N CYS A 210 22.71 3.61 -11.85
CA CYS A 210 22.17 3.92 -10.54
C CYS A 210 22.57 5.32 -10.06
N GLU A 211 23.68 5.87 -10.54
CA GLU A 211 24.13 7.22 -10.19
C GLU A 211 23.47 8.31 -11.04
N SER A 212 22.77 7.93 -12.11
CA SER A 212 22.08 8.83 -13.03
C SER A 212 21.09 9.73 -12.30
N LYS A 213 21.31 11.04 -12.40
CA LYS A 213 20.43 12.07 -11.82
C LYS A 213 19.22 12.40 -12.69
N SER A 214 19.38 12.20 -14.00
CA SER A 214 18.33 12.40 -15.00
C SER A 214 17.50 11.14 -15.24
N ALA A 215 17.96 9.98 -14.73
CA ALA A 215 17.22 8.73 -14.74
C ALA A 215 17.39 7.92 -13.44
N PRO A 216 17.06 8.46 -12.26
CA PRO A 216 17.28 7.78 -10.99
C PRO A 216 16.39 6.54 -10.87
N MET A 217 16.85 5.60 -10.03
CA MET A 217 16.22 4.31 -9.82
C MET A 217 15.45 4.25 -8.49
N LEU A 218 14.32 3.58 -8.51
CA LEU A 218 13.61 3.06 -7.36
C LEU A 218 13.58 1.54 -7.46
N VAL A 219 14.40 0.86 -6.67
CA VAL A 219 14.42 -0.61 -6.66
C VAL A 219 13.65 -1.12 -5.45
N THR A 220 12.95 -2.25 -5.58
CA THR A 220 12.45 -2.98 -4.41
C THR A 220 13.27 -4.25 -4.23
N ALA A 221 13.49 -4.61 -2.97
CA ALA A 221 14.00 -5.92 -2.66
C ALA A 221 13.45 -6.47 -1.34
N SER A 222 13.29 -7.79 -1.32
CA SER A 222 13.03 -8.51 -0.09
C SER A 222 14.37 -8.92 0.53
N LEU A 223 14.77 -8.29 1.64
CA LEU A 223 16.02 -8.60 2.34
C LEU A 223 15.99 -10.07 2.79
N ARG A 224 16.90 -10.87 2.22
CA ARG A 224 17.05 -12.30 2.49
C ARG A 224 18.54 -12.63 2.52
N GLY A 225 19.07 -13.18 3.62
CA GLY A 225 20.38 -13.88 3.70
C GLY A 225 21.41 -13.55 2.59
N ARG A 226 21.88 -14.56 1.83
CA ARG A 226 22.84 -14.40 0.71
C ARG A 226 22.38 -13.47 -0.42
N GLN A 227 21.09 -13.12 -0.52
CA GLN A 227 20.55 -12.20 -1.54
C GLN A 227 20.68 -10.73 -1.13
N GLY A 228 20.88 -10.45 0.16
CA GLY A 228 21.34 -9.16 0.63
C GLY A 228 22.61 -8.72 -0.09
N ARG A 229 23.54 -9.65 -0.36
CA ARG A 229 24.84 -9.38 -0.99
C ARG A 229 24.77 -8.67 -2.35
N VAL A 230 23.76 -9.00 -3.17
CA VAL A 230 23.55 -8.33 -4.48
C VAL A 230 23.17 -6.88 -4.29
N MET A 231 22.48 -6.56 -3.19
CA MET A 231 22.16 -5.19 -2.85
C MET A 231 23.28 -4.52 -2.05
N ASP A 232 23.96 -5.27 -1.19
CA ASP A 232 25.07 -4.79 -0.39
C ASP A 232 26.18 -4.28 -1.31
N SER A 233 26.45 -4.91 -2.46
CA SER A 233 27.40 -4.38 -3.44
C SER A 233 27.03 -2.97 -3.95
N PHE A 234 25.74 -2.67 -4.15
CA PHE A 234 25.27 -1.33 -4.54
C PHE A 234 25.24 -0.33 -3.38
N LEU A 235 25.03 -0.83 -2.16
CA LEU A 235 25.02 -0.01 -0.94
C LEU A 235 26.44 0.33 -0.50
N GLU A 236 27.39 -0.59 -0.63
CA GLU A 236 28.82 -0.39 -0.40
C GLU A 236 29.41 0.69 -1.31
N ALA A 237 29.02 0.68 -2.59
CA ALA A 237 29.39 1.72 -3.55
C ALA A 237 28.69 3.07 -3.27
N GLY A 238 27.72 3.10 -2.35
CA GLY A 238 26.96 4.30 -2.03
C GLY A 238 26.05 4.77 -3.18
N CYS A 239 25.80 3.96 -4.21
CA CYS A 239 24.98 4.35 -5.37
C CYS A 239 23.48 4.45 -5.00
N LEU A 240 23.01 3.63 -4.06
CA LEU A 240 21.63 3.58 -3.58
C LEU A 240 21.48 4.10 -2.14
N THR A 241 20.46 4.91 -1.89
CA THR A 241 20.02 5.20 -0.52
C THR A 241 19.08 4.11 -0.02
N LYS A 242 19.42 3.48 1.11
CA LYS A 242 18.58 2.47 1.77
C LYS A 242 17.35 3.13 2.38
N TYR A 243 16.16 2.69 1.96
CA TYR A 243 14.89 3.10 2.57
C TYR A 243 14.24 1.87 3.24
N PRO A 244 14.25 1.77 4.58
CA PRO A 244 13.62 0.67 5.29
C PRO A 244 12.10 0.74 5.10
N TRP A 245 11.53 -0.34 4.57
CA TRP A 245 10.10 -0.50 4.37
C TRP A 245 9.48 -1.24 5.54
N LEU A 246 8.91 -0.47 6.47
CA LEU A 246 8.06 -1.02 7.52
C LEU A 246 6.76 -1.55 6.89
N PRO A 247 6.29 -2.75 7.24
CA PRO A 247 5.12 -3.35 6.62
C PRO A 247 3.82 -2.68 7.08
N CYS A 248 3.74 -2.31 8.35
CA CYS A 248 2.56 -1.72 8.98
C CYS A 248 2.20 -0.33 8.42
N LEU A 249 0.90 -0.06 8.36
CA LEU A 249 0.32 1.26 8.15
C LEU A 249 0.36 2.05 9.48
N GLY A 250 0.18 3.38 9.42
CA GLY A 250 -0.16 4.14 10.63
C GLY A 250 -1.50 3.68 11.20
N GLU A 251 -1.74 3.88 12.49
CA GLU A 251 -2.95 3.35 13.16
C GLU A 251 -4.25 3.73 12.43
N GLN A 252 -4.41 5.01 12.10
CA GLN A 252 -5.56 5.53 11.36
C GLN A 252 -5.70 4.92 9.96
N GLU A 253 -4.58 4.75 9.25
CA GLU A 253 -4.53 4.12 7.93
C GLU A 253 -4.87 2.62 8.00
N GLY A 254 -4.45 1.95 9.08
CA GLY A 254 -4.78 0.56 9.34
C GLY A 254 -6.28 0.37 9.58
N VAL A 255 -6.92 1.21 10.41
CA VAL A 255 -8.38 1.15 10.59
C VAL A 255 -9.10 1.42 9.27
N GLU A 256 -8.65 2.41 8.49
CA GLU A 256 -9.19 2.68 7.16
C GLU A 256 -9.11 1.45 6.24
N ALA A 257 -8.00 0.71 6.29
CA ALA A 257 -7.84 -0.52 5.53
C ALA A 257 -8.86 -1.59 5.96
N VAL A 258 -9.07 -1.78 7.27
CA VAL A 258 -10.07 -2.75 7.79
C VAL A 258 -11.45 -2.47 7.20
N TYR A 259 -11.89 -1.21 7.15
CA TYR A 259 -13.18 -0.87 6.56
C TYR A 259 -13.24 -1.10 5.05
N ARG A 260 -12.19 -0.69 4.30
CA ARG A 260 -12.14 -0.91 2.85
C ARG A 260 -12.19 -2.41 2.50
N TYR A 261 -11.52 -3.25 3.28
CA TYR A 261 -11.60 -4.70 3.11
C TYR A 261 -12.96 -5.26 3.55
N ALA A 262 -13.51 -4.87 4.70
CA ALA A 262 -14.83 -5.30 5.14
C ALA A 262 -15.90 -5.02 4.08
N GLN A 263 -15.85 -3.82 3.49
CA GLN A 263 -16.72 -3.40 2.42
C GLN A 263 -16.54 -4.23 1.15
N ALA A 264 -15.31 -4.39 0.66
CA ALA A 264 -15.05 -5.12 -0.59
C ALA A 264 -15.42 -6.61 -0.53
N TYR A 265 -15.48 -7.18 0.67
CA TYR A 265 -15.89 -8.57 0.92
C TYR A 265 -17.29 -8.68 1.53
N GLU A 266 -18.04 -7.57 1.65
CA GLU A 266 -19.40 -7.53 2.19
C GLU A 266 -19.53 -8.14 3.61
N VAL A 267 -18.52 -7.95 4.45
CA VAL A 267 -18.45 -8.49 5.81
C VAL A 267 -18.97 -7.46 6.82
N ALA A 268 -19.93 -7.86 7.65
CA ALA A 268 -20.46 -7.01 8.72
C ALA A 268 -19.40 -6.71 9.79
N LEU A 269 -19.34 -5.45 10.22
CA LEU A 269 -18.32 -4.91 11.13
C LEU A 269 -18.91 -3.78 11.99
N THR A 270 -18.47 -3.69 13.24
CA THR A 270 -18.69 -2.53 14.13
C THR A 270 -17.40 -1.74 14.36
N ASN A 271 -17.49 -0.49 14.82
CA ASN A 271 -16.29 0.32 15.09
C ASN A 271 -15.34 -0.32 16.11
N GLU A 272 -15.90 -0.94 17.15
CA GLU A 272 -15.14 -1.65 18.17
C GLU A 272 -14.35 -2.83 17.57
N THR A 273 -15.01 -3.61 16.70
CA THR A 273 -14.38 -4.74 16.01
C THR A 273 -13.39 -4.32 14.94
N ALA A 274 -13.59 -3.16 14.30
CA ALA A 274 -12.63 -2.59 13.34
C ALA A 274 -11.30 -2.28 14.02
N LEU A 275 -11.36 -1.63 15.18
CA LEU A 275 -10.20 -1.37 16.02
C LEU A 275 -9.55 -2.65 16.53
N LEU A 276 -10.36 -3.64 16.91
CA LEU A 276 -9.85 -4.94 17.34
C LEU A 276 -9.07 -5.64 16.22
N ILE A 277 -9.62 -5.69 15.01
CA ILE A 277 -8.91 -6.26 13.86
C ILE A 277 -7.63 -5.46 13.58
N ASN A 278 -7.69 -4.13 13.56
CA ASN A 278 -6.52 -3.29 13.32
C ASN A 278 -5.41 -3.52 14.37
N GLY A 279 -5.79 -3.58 15.64
CA GLY A 279 -4.87 -3.84 16.74
C GLY A 279 -4.24 -5.23 16.69
N LEU A 280 -5.06 -6.26 16.45
CA LEU A 280 -4.59 -7.65 16.31
C LEU A 280 -3.62 -7.82 15.14
N THR A 281 -3.89 -7.13 14.03
CA THR A 281 -3.07 -7.19 12.82
C THR A 281 -1.93 -6.15 12.81
N ARG A 282 -1.84 -5.30 13.84
CA ARG A 282 -0.89 -4.18 13.95
C ARG A 282 -0.86 -3.28 12.72
N SER A 283 -2.04 -3.02 12.16
CA SER A 283 -2.17 -2.22 10.94
C SER A 283 -1.39 -2.80 9.74
N ASP A 284 -1.08 -4.10 9.75
CA ASP A 284 -0.40 -4.75 8.64
C ASP A 284 -1.39 -5.04 7.50
N PRO A 285 -1.22 -4.44 6.31
CA PRO A 285 -2.21 -4.55 5.25
C PRO A 285 -2.38 -5.98 4.72
N TYR A 286 -1.36 -6.84 4.83
CA TYR A 286 -1.49 -8.25 4.45
C TYR A 286 -2.32 -9.02 5.48
N PHE A 287 -2.05 -8.86 6.77
CA PHE A 287 -2.82 -9.56 7.80
C PHE A 287 -4.25 -9.06 7.91
N ILE A 288 -4.48 -7.75 7.71
CA ILE A 288 -5.83 -7.21 7.56
C ILE A 288 -6.53 -7.94 6.41
N ALA A 289 -5.91 -8.06 5.24
CA ALA A 289 -6.51 -8.74 4.11
C ALA A 289 -6.88 -10.21 4.40
N CYS A 290 -6.01 -10.95 5.11
CA CYS A 290 -6.27 -12.34 5.49
C CYS A 290 -7.53 -12.50 6.36
N MET A 291 -7.87 -11.50 7.18
CA MET A 291 -9.10 -11.54 7.98
C MET A 291 -10.35 -11.61 7.10
N PHE A 292 -10.30 -11.07 5.88
CA PHE A 292 -11.44 -10.99 4.97
C PHE A 292 -11.43 -12.08 3.87
N ARG A 293 -10.28 -12.36 3.24
CA ARG A 293 -10.14 -13.14 1.99
C ARG A 293 -10.58 -14.61 1.97
N CYS A 294 -10.58 -15.33 3.09
CA CYS A 294 -10.73 -16.79 3.04
C CYS A 294 -12.05 -17.31 2.41
N VAL A 295 -11.90 -18.39 1.64
CA VAL A 295 -12.97 -19.21 1.03
C VAL A 295 -13.77 -19.93 2.12
N GLY A 296 -15.10 -19.97 1.98
CA GLY A 296 -16.04 -20.57 2.94
C GLY A 296 -16.87 -19.57 3.77
N ALA A 297 -16.76 -18.28 3.46
CA ALA A 297 -17.26 -17.16 4.24
C ALA A 297 -18.60 -16.56 3.74
N ALA A 298 -19.51 -17.38 3.20
CA ALA A 298 -20.82 -16.87 2.76
C ALA A 298 -21.62 -16.19 3.90
N ASP A 299 -21.27 -16.48 5.17
CA ASP A 299 -21.90 -15.94 6.37
C ASP A 299 -20.88 -15.36 7.38
N LYS A 300 -19.72 -14.86 6.93
CA LYS A 300 -18.72 -14.30 7.87
C LYS A 300 -19.24 -13.01 8.48
N ASP A 301 -19.55 -13.06 9.78
CA ASP A 301 -19.94 -11.92 10.58
C ASP A 301 -18.82 -11.58 11.59
N LEU A 302 -18.24 -10.38 11.46
CA LEU A 302 -17.23 -9.84 12.37
C LEU A 302 -17.79 -8.70 13.23
N SER A 303 -19.12 -8.62 13.39
CA SER A 303 -19.79 -7.55 14.14
C SER A 303 -19.59 -7.61 15.67
N SER A 304 -19.15 -8.74 16.22
CA SER A 304 -18.88 -8.88 17.66
C SER A 304 -17.41 -9.18 17.96
N PRO A 305 -16.85 -8.65 19.08
CA PRO A 305 -15.48 -8.98 19.50
C PRO A 305 -15.23 -10.49 19.55
N ALA A 306 -16.13 -11.25 20.17
CA ALA A 306 -16.02 -12.70 20.26
C ALA A 306 -15.92 -13.39 18.88
N ALA A 307 -16.64 -12.91 17.86
CA ALA A 307 -16.53 -13.44 16.51
C ALA A 307 -15.17 -13.14 15.88
N VAL A 308 -14.65 -11.91 16.06
CA VAL A 308 -13.30 -11.52 15.62
C VAL A 308 -12.24 -12.40 16.28
N LEU A 309 -12.32 -12.59 17.60
CA LEU A 309 -11.32 -13.40 18.32
C LEU A 309 -11.34 -14.85 17.84
N ARG A 310 -12.53 -15.45 17.69
CA ARG A 310 -12.68 -16.83 17.17
C ARG A 310 -12.09 -16.95 15.77
N TRP A 311 -12.36 -15.99 14.89
CA TRP A 311 -11.87 -16.00 13.52
C TRP A 311 -10.35 -15.79 13.45
N ALA A 312 -9.81 -14.81 14.18
CA ALA A 312 -8.37 -14.58 14.27
C ALA A 312 -7.64 -15.82 14.81
N THR A 313 -8.18 -16.46 15.85
CA THR A 313 -7.65 -17.71 16.41
C THR A 313 -7.63 -18.81 15.34
N HIS A 314 -8.71 -18.99 14.59
CA HIS A 314 -8.74 -19.96 13.49
C HIS A 314 -7.66 -19.63 12.44
N GLN A 315 -7.54 -18.37 12.04
CA GLN A 315 -6.54 -17.91 11.05
C GLN A 315 -5.09 -18.14 11.48
N LEU A 316 -4.81 -18.09 12.77
CA LEU A 316 -3.48 -18.28 13.35
C LEU A 316 -3.14 -19.77 13.61
N THR A 317 -4.14 -20.57 13.97
CA THR A 317 -3.93 -21.95 14.46
C THR A 317 -4.14 -23.02 13.39
N HIS A 318 -5.03 -22.79 12.42
CA HIS A 318 -5.31 -23.81 11.40
C HIS A 318 -4.21 -23.86 10.36
N ARG A 319 -3.81 -25.09 9.97
CA ARG A 319 -2.63 -25.29 9.11
C ARG A 319 -2.75 -24.63 7.73
N ASP A 320 -3.96 -24.65 7.19
CA ASP A 320 -4.27 -24.18 5.83
C ASP A 320 -4.84 -22.75 5.81
N ALA A 321 -4.87 -22.07 6.96
CA ALA A 321 -5.35 -20.69 7.02
C ALA A 321 -4.31 -19.70 6.47
N GLU A 322 -4.76 -18.70 5.70
CA GLU A 322 -3.89 -17.79 4.93
C GLU A 322 -2.91 -17.01 5.80
N LEU A 323 -3.32 -16.61 7.01
CA LEU A 323 -2.45 -15.90 7.95
C LEU A 323 -1.34 -16.82 8.46
N ALA A 324 -1.70 -18.00 8.98
CA ALA A 324 -0.72 -19.00 9.44
C ALA A 324 0.22 -19.44 8.31
N THR A 325 -0.30 -19.76 7.12
CA THR A 325 0.51 -20.13 5.96
C THR A 325 1.43 -18.97 5.53
N GLY A 326 0.95 -17.73 5.58
CA GLY A 326 1.75 -16.54 5.28
C GLY A 326 2.98 -16.40 6.18
N TRP A 327 2.81 -16.60 7.49
CA TRP A 327 3.92 -16.64 8.43
C TRP A 327 4.80 -17.87 8.23
N MET A 328 4.23 -19.06 7.99
CA MET A 328 5.00 -20.28 7.77
C MET A 328 5.90 -20.20 6.54
N VAL A 329 5.41 -19.68 5.41
CA VAL A 329 6.24 -19.47 4.22
C VAL A 329 7.40 -18.53 4.51
N HIS A 330 7.22 -17.56 5.42
CA HIS A 330 8.30 -16.67 5.86
C HIS A 330 9.29 -17.42 6.77
N LEU A 331 8.80 -18.14 7.78
CA LEU A 331 9.59 -18.89 8.75
C LEU A 331 10.38 -20.05 8.10
N ASP A 332 9.73 -20.89 7.29
CA ASP A 332 10.36 -22.05 6.62
C ASP A 332 11.53 -21.61 5.73
N ARG A 333 11.44 -20.42 5.12
CA ARG A 333 12.51 -19.86 4.29
C ARG A 333 13.68 -19.31 5.10
N ILE A 334 13.48 -19.01 6.38
CA ILE A 334 14.50 -18.47 7.29
C ILE A 334 15.17 -19.61 8.05
N LEU A 335 14.42 -20.63 8.44
CA LEU A 335 14.89 -21.71 9.29
C LEU A 335 15.85 -22.69 8.60
N GLY A 336 15.99 -22.64 7.27
CA GLY A 336 16.93 -23.48 6.50
C GLY A 336 16.73 -24.99 6.75
N GLU A 337 17.62 -25.85 6.25
CA GLU A 337 17.57 -27.31 6.52
C GLU A 337 18.50 -27.75 7.66
N GLU A 338 19.43 -26.89 8.12
CA GLU A 338 20.56 -27.32 8.98
C GLU A 338 20.57 -26.75 10.42
N ASN A 339 19.78 -25.73 10.77
CA ASN A 339 19.86 -25.04 12.09
C ASN A 339 18.52 -24.85 12.82
N HIS A 340 17.66 -25.88 12.79
CA HIS A 340 16.27 -25.76 13.23
C HIS A 340 16.06 -25.48 14.73
N LEU A 341 16.83 -26.08 15.65
CA LEU A 341 16.44 -26.07 17.06
C LEU A 341 16.83 -24.78 17.80
N GLN A 342 18.06 -24.31 17.62
CA GLN A 342 18.55 -23.11 18.32
C GLN A 342 17.83 -21.84 17.85
N ILE A 343 17.59 -21.69 16.54
CA ILE A 343 16.84 -20.54 15.99
C ILE A 343 15.40 -20.53 16.52
N LYS A 344 14.74 -21.69 16.61
CA LYS A 344 13.40 -21.80 17.21
C LYS A 344 13.41 -21.36 18.67
N ARG A 345 14.40 -21.81 19.47
CA ARG A 345 14.56 -21.40 20.87
C ARG A 345 14.77 -19.88 21.02
N LEU A 346 15.66 -19.30 20.20
CA LEU A 346 15.89 -17.86 20.17
C LEU A 346 14.60 -17.08 19.85
N LEU A 347 13.88 -17.47 18.80
CA LEU A 347 12.63 -16.81 18.41
C LEU A 347 11.57 -16.90 19.52
N LEU A 348 11.41 -18.06 20.13
CA LEU A 348 10.48 -18.25 21.25
C LEU A 348 10.87 -17.37 22.45
N PHE A 349 12.15 -17.35 22.81
CA PHE A 349 12.66 -16.54 23.92
C PHE A 349 12.38 -15.05 23.73
N PHE A 350 12.64 -14.52 22.54
CA PHE A 350 12.35 -13.13 22.20
C PHE A 350 10.84 -12.81 22.25
N THR A 351 9.97 -13.76 21.89
CA THR A 351 8.52 -13.56 22.00
C THR A 351 8.00 -13.58 23.43
N GLN A 352 8.69 -14.30 24.33
CA GLN A 352 8.37 -14.37 25.76
C GLN A 352 8.92 -13.16 26.54
N ASN A 353 9.92 -12.46 26.00
CA ASN A 353 10.57 -11.30 26.61
C ASN A 353 10.42 -10.03 25.75
N PRO A 354 9.20 -9.57 25.44
CA PRO A 354 9.00 -8.39 24.60
C PRO A 354 9.57 -7.13 25.25
N GLY A 355 10.21 -6.26 24.47
CA GLY A 355 10.77 -4.99 24.96
C GLY A 355 12.10 -5.11 25.70
N ARG A 356 12.64 -6.33 25.87
CA ARG A 356 13.96 -6.56 26.47
C ARG A 356 15.01 -6.76 25.39
N THR A 357 16.19 -6.24 25.66
CA THR A 357 17.34 -6.32 24.76
C THR A 357 18.34 -7.34 25.27
N PHE A 358 18.86 -8.20 24.39
CA PHE A 358 19.80 -9.25 24.73
C PHE A 358 21.00 -9.26 23.78
N ALA A 359 22.18 -9.52 24.31
CA ALA A 359 23.39 -9.81 23.53
C ALA A 359 23.53 -11.33 23.29
N ALA A 360 24.46 -11.72 22.42
CA ALA A 360 24.68 -13.13 22.09
C ALA A 360 25.16 -13.95 23.30
N GLU A 361 25.98 -13.35 24.16
CA GLU A 361 26.50 -13.95 25.38
C GLU A 361 25.36 -14.21 26.39
N ASP A 362 24.49 -13.22 26.60
CA ASP A 362 23.33 -13.35 27.49
C ASP A 362 22.43 -14.51 27.04
N LEU A 363 22.16 -14.59 25.73
CA LEU A 363 21.30 -15.62 25.14
C LEU A 363 21.92 -17.01 25.22
N ARG A 364 23.25 -17.12 25.08
CA ARG A 364 23.95 -18.40 25.21
C ARG A 364 23.77 -18.97 26.62
N GLU A 365 23.97 -18.13 27.64
CA GLU A 365 23.83 -18.53 29.04
C GLU A 365 22.37 -18.81 29.41
N GLU A 366 21.44 -17.94 29.00
CA GLU A 366 20.03 -18.04 29.39
C GLU A 366 19.28 -19.19 28.70
N LEU A 367 19.71 -19.58 27.49
CA LEU A 367 19.08 -20.65 26.70
C LEU A 367 19.91 -21.94 26.60
N ASP A 368 21.06 -21.99 27.28
CA ASP A 368 22.01 -23.12 27.23
C ASP A 368 22.28 -23.58 25.79
N LEU A 369 22.67 -22.62 24.94
CA LEU A 369 22.92 -22.87 23.52
C LEU A 369 24.31 -23.47 23.31
N GLU A 370 24.39 -24.53 22.50
CA GLU A 370 25.66 -25.21 22.17
C GLU A 370 26.58 -24.36 21.27
N SER A 371 26.03 -23.36 20.57
CA SER A 371 26.79 -22.52 19.66
C SER A 371 27.60 -21.45 20.39
N GLU A 372 28.78 -21.14 19.85
CA GLU A 372 29.61 -20.04 20.34
C GLU A 372 28.94 -18.67 20.11
N PRO A 373 29.27 -17.64 20.90
CA PRO A 373 28.60 -16.33 20.82
C PRO A 373 28.66 -15.70 19.43
N GLU A 374 29.76 -15.90 18.68
CA GLU A 374 29.88 -15.39 17.31
C GLU A 374 28.87 -16.05 16.36
N GLN A 375 28.62 -17.34 16.51
CA GLN A 375 27.62 -18.07 15.72
C GLN A 375 26.21 -17.62 16.08
N ILE A 376 25.94 -17.42 17.38
CA ILE A 376 24.65 -16.89 17.85
C ILE A 376 24.45 -15.47 17.29
N PHE A 377 25.48 -14.63 17.33
CA PHE A 377 25.44 -13.29 16.77
C PHE A 377 25.13 -13.31 15.26
N ASP A 378 25.76 -14.17 14.48
CA ASP A 378 25.44 -14.36 13.06
C ASP A 378 23.98 -14.79 12.84
N MET A 379 23.45 -15.68 13.70
CA MET A 379 22.04 -16.04 13.69
C MET A 379 21.13 -14.83 14.00
N LEU A 380 21.48 -14.00 14.98
CA LEU A 380 20.72 -12.80 15.35
C LEU A 380 20.72 -11.76 14.23
N ILE A 381 21.87 -11.52 13.60
CA ILE A 381 21.97 -10.65 12.40
C ILE A 381 21.07 -11.19 11.28
N HIS A 382 21.03 -12.50 11.09
CA HIS A 382 20.13 -13.12 10.10
C HIS A 382 18.65 -12.90 10.46
N LEU A 383 18.26 -13.11 11.71
CA LEU A 383 16.89 -12.89 12.19
C LEU A 383 16.47 -11.40 12.11
N GLN A 384 17.41 -10.49 12.36
CA GLN A 384 17.21 -9.05 12.24
C GLN A 384 17.00 -8.66 10.77
N HIS A 385 17.85 -9.14 9.87
CA HIS A 385 17.74 -8.86 8.43
C HIS A 385 16.44 -9.40 7.82
N THR A 386 15.87 -10.45 8.40
CA THR A 386 14.59 -11.03 7.99
C THR A 386 13.38 -10.40 8.67
N GLY A 387 13.61 -9.45 9.58
CA GLY A 387 12.58 -8.69 10.29
C GLY A 387 11.83 -9.47 11.36
N LEU A 388 12.40 -10.58 11.86
CA LEU A 388 11.82 -11.36 12.96
C LEU A 388 12.20 -10.80 14.34
N ILE A 389 13.33 -10.11 14.42
CA ILE A 389 13.78 -9.36 15.61
C ILE A 389 14.23 -7.94 15.19
N LEU A 390 14.36 -7.05 16.17
CA LEU A 390 14.70 -5.64 15.96
C LEU A 390 16.15 -5.37 16.38
N SER A 391 16.80 -4.45 15.67
CA SER A 391 18.06 -3.86 16.12
C SER A 391 17.83 -2.84 17.21
N THR A 392 18.78 -2.75 18.12
CA THR A 392 18.82 -1.68 19.12
C THR A 392 19.89 -0.65 18.75
N PRO A 393 19.91 0.54 19.38
CA PRO A 393 21.03 1.48 19.24
C PRO A 393 22.36 0.93 19.74
N ARG A 394 22.37 -0.21 20.45
CA ARG A 394 23.59 -0.90 20.88
C ARG A 394 23.96 -1.92 19.82
N GLU A 395 25.19 -1.81 19.31
CA GLU A 395 25.71 -2.53 18.14
C GLU A 395 25.67 -4.07 18.28
N PHE A 396 25.61 -4.59 19.50
CA PHE A 396 25.62 -6.04 19.80
C PHE A 396 24.38 -6.54 20.53
N ALA A 397 23.30 -5.75 20.60
CA ALA A 397 22.07 -6.15 21.29
C ALA A 397 20.86 -6.09 20.37
N PHE A 398 19.98 -7.07 20.55
CA PHE A 398 18.78 -7.28 19.75
C PHE A 398 17.55 -7.32 20.65
N GLU A 399 16.40 -6.95 20.08
CA GLU A 399 15.13 -6.93 20.78
C GLU A 399 14.11 -7.81 20.05
N GLY A 400 13.26 -8.51 20.80
CA GLY A 400 12.18 -9.31 20.22
C GLY A 400 11.15 -8.43 19.54
N HIS A 401 10.68 -8.83 18.36
CA HIS A 401 9.57 -8.14 17.74
C HIS A 401 8.31 -8.36 18.60
N ALA A 402 7.68 -7.28 19.06
CA ALA A 402 6.50 -7.41 19.91
C ALA A 402 5.25 -7.94 19.16
N ASP A 403 5.33 -8.46 17.93
CA ASP A 403 4.15 -8.77 17.10
C ASP A 403 3.38 -9.96 17.67
N PRO A 404 2.13 -9.76 18.16
CA PRO A 404 1.33 -10.82 18.75
C PRO A 404 1.06 -11.93 17.75
N THR A 405 0.89 -11.63 16.46
CA THR A 405 0.60 -12.65 15.44
C THR A 405 1.79 -13.57 15.22
N LEU A 406 3.01 -13.01 15.20
CA LEU A 406 4.24 -13.79 15.10
C LEU A 406 4.43 -14.65 16.35
N SER A 407 4.30 -14.07 17.55
CA SER A 407 4.42 -14.81 18.82
C SER A 407 3.49 -16.01 18.86
N LEU A 408 2.25 -15.84 18.41
CA LEU A 408 1.24 -16.91 18.41
C LEU A 408 1.56 -18.02 17.41
N VAL A 409 1.96 -17.65 16.19
CA VAL A 409 2.37 -18.66 15.21
C VAL A 409 3.57 -19.44 15.72
N LEU A 410 4.56 -18.77 16.34
CA LEU A 410 5.74 -19.43 16.88
C LEU A 410 5.40 -20.37 18.05
N GLN A 411 4.58 -19.92 19.01
CA GLN A 411 4.15 -20.74 20.15
C GLN A 411 3.33 -21.96 19.72
N GLU A 412 2.44 -21.80 18.73
CA GLU A 412 1.65 -22.91 18.21
C GLU A 412 2.49 -23.91 17.43
N ARG A 413 3.43 -23.42 16.61
CA ARG A 413 4.18 -24.23 15.65
C ARG A 413 5.43 -24.87 16.22
N PHE A 414 6.01 -24.26 17.25
CA PHE A 414 7.19 -24.79 17.95
C PHE A 414 6.80 -25.34 19.33
N ARG A 415 5.54 -25.77 19.50
CA ARG A 415 5.03 -26.38 20.73
C ARG A 415 5.85 -27.61 21.16
N ASP A 416 6.35 -28.35 20.18
CA ASP A 416 7.27 -29.49 20.34
C ASP A 416 8.66 -29.08 20.88
N VAL A 417 9.09 -27.84 20.67
CA VAL A 417 10.32 -27.29 21.27
C VAL A 417 10.09 -26.84 22.72
N LEU A 418 8.84 -26.59 23.12
CA LEU A 418 8.49 -25.95 24.39
C LEU A 418 8.20 -26.90 25.55
N ASP A 419 8.01 -28.21 25.35
CA ASP A 419 7.60 -29.18 26.41
C ASP A 419 6.46 -28.67 27.32
N ALA A 420 5.61 -27.77 26.80
CA ALA A 420 4.58 -27.09 27.57
C ALA A 420 3.20 -27.43 27.00
N GLU A 421 2.53 -28.38 27.66
CA GLU A 421 1.14 -28.72 27.44
C GLU A 421 0.24 -27.47 27.57
N GLY A 422 -0.51 -27.14 26.51
CA GLY A 422 -1.81 -26.46 26.61
C GLY A 422 -1.87 -24.93 26.69
N GLN A 423 -0.78 -24.18 26.89
CA GLN A 423 -0.90 -22.75 27.30
C GLN A 423 -1.16 -21.72 26.18
N ALA A 424 -0.89 -22.02 24.90
CA ALA A 424 -0.92 -20.99 23.84
C ALA A 424 -2.32 -20.39 23.57
N ARG A 425 -3.37 -21.21 23.66
CA ARG A 425 -4.76 -20.76 23.39
C ARG A 425 -5.33 -19.95 24.56
N ASP A 426 -5.08 -20.39 25.78
CA ASP A 426 -5.56 -19.71 26.99
C ASP A 426 -4.77 -18.42 27.24
N TRP A 427 -3.47 -18.40 26.93
CA TRP A 427 -2.67 -17.18 26.90
C TRP A 427 -3.15 -16.20 25.82
N LEU A 428 -3.50 -16.66 24.61
CA LEU A 428 -4.07 -15.81 23.57
C LEU A 428 -5.38 -15.16 24.01
N VAL A 429 -6.30 -15.96 24.58
CA VAL A 429 -7.57 -15.44 25.09
C VAL A 429 -7.30 -14.44 26.23
N ALA A 430 -6.41 -14.75 27.18
CA ALA A 430 -6.04 -13.83 28.25
C ALA A 430 -5.37 -12.53 27.73
N ARG A 431 -4.48 -12.63 26.74
CA ARG A 431 -3.79 -11.49 26.10
C ARG A 431 -4.75 -10.63 25.28
N MET A 432 -5.72 -11.28 24.62
CA MET A 432 -6.79 -10.61 23.90
C MET A 432 -7.76 -9.93 24.86
N ASP A 433 -8.07 -10.56 26.00
CA ASP A 433 -8.89 -9.99 27.05
C ASP A 433 -8.17 -8.81 27.74
N GLU A 434 -6.86 -8.90 27.98
CA GLU A 434 -6.01 -7.76 28.40
C GLU A 434 -6.00 -6.63 27.36
N PHE A 435 -5.90 -6.97 26.08
CA PHE A 435 -5.95 -5.99 24.97
C PHE A 435 -7.32 -5.32 24.82
N VAL A 436 -8.40 -6.01 25.21
CA VAL A 436 -9.77 -5.47 25.27
C VAL A 436 -9.98 -4.67 26.55
N ALA A 437 -9.40 -5.08 27.68
CA ALA A 437 -9.52 -4.43 28.99
C ALA A 437 -8.65 -3.15 29.11
N GLY A 438 -7.49 -3.10 28.47
CA GLY A 438 -6.61 -1.92 28.42
C GLY A 438 -7.12 -0.76 27.54
N ARG A 439 -8.37 -0.82 27.05
CA ARG A 439 -8.95 0.11 26.07
C ARG A 439 -9.57 1.39 26.64
N GLU A 440 -9.32 1.73 27.89
CA GLU A 440 -9.80 3.01 28.47
C GLU A 440 -9.27 4.26 27.73
N GLY A 441 -8.33 4.12 26.78
CA GLY A 441 -7.80 5.21 25.93
C GLY A 441 -8.17 5.18 24.43
N MET A 442 -8.99 4.23 23.94
CA MET A 442 -9.38 4.18 22.51
C MET A 442 -10.53 5.13 22.12
N GLY A 443 -11.14 5.81 23.10
CA GLY A 443 -12.20 6.81 22.88
C GLY A 443 -11.75 7.93 21.95
N ASP A 444 -10.57 8.49 22.20
CA ASP A 444 -10.05 9.65 21.46
C ASP A 444 -9.75 9.33 19.97
N CYS A 445 -9.20 8.14 19.67
CA CYS A 445 -8.89 7.72 18.30
C CYS A 445 -10.17 7.37 17.49
N LEU A 446 -11.20 6.83 18.15
CA LEU A 446 -12.54 6.64 17.56
C LEU A 446 -13.28 7.96 17.35
N GLU A 447 -13.07 8.94 18.23
CA GLU A 447 -13.67 10.26 18.15
C GLU A 447 -13.19 11.03 16.91
N ASP A 448 -11.89 11.00 16.63
CA ASP A 448 -11.30 11.66 15.46
C ASP A 448 -11.68 11.00 14.12
N LEU A 449 -11.86 9.68 14.10
CA LEU A 449 -12.07 8.93 12.85
C LEU A 449 -13.55 8.73 12.47
N ALA A 450 -14.48 8.77 13.43
CA ALA A 450 -15.90 8.53 13.18
C ALA A 450 -16.55 9.43 12.09
N PRO A 451 -16.23 10.73 11.98
CA PRO A 451 -16.76 11.56 10.90
C PRO A 451 -16.29 11.10 9.52
N SER A 452 -15.03 10.67 9.42
CA SER A 452 -14.46 10.16 8.15
C SER A 452 -15.11 8.84 7.75
N PHE A 453 -15.43 7.97 8.73
CA PHE A 453 -16.11 6.70 8.48
C PHE A 453 -17.59 6.87 8.12
N ALA A 454 -18.33 7.72 8.82
CA ALA A 454 -19.71 8.00 8.50
C ALA A 454 -19.83 8.66 7.10
N ALA A 455 -18.89 9.53 6.73
CA ALA A 455 -18.81 10.08 5.36
C ALA A 455 -18.51 9.00 4.30
N LEU A 456 -17.62 8.05 4.60
CA LEU A 456 -17.29 6.95 3.69
C LEU A 456 -18.47 5.99 3.52
N GLN A 457 -19.20 5.69 4.60
CA GLN A 457 -20.40 4.86 4.58
C GLN A 457 -21.53 5.50 3.75
N LEU A 458 -21.81 6.78 3.99
CA LEU A 458 -22.75 7.56 3.18
C LEU A 458 -22.35 7.54 1.70
N ALA A 459 -21.06 7.74 1.40
CA ALA A 459 -20.57 7.75 0.03
C ALA A 459 -20.88 6.45 -0.72
N TYR A 460 -20.69 5.32 -0.04
CA TYR A 460 -20.88 4.01 -0.64
C TYR A 460 -22.35 3.65 -0.83
N ASP A 461 -23.19 3.81 0.20
CA ASP A 461 -24.62 3.48 0.08
C ASP A 461 -25.29 4.34 -1.01
N MET A 462 -24.86 5.60 -1.15
CA MET A 462 -25.30 6.47 -2.24
C MET A 462 -24.80 5.99 -3.61
N CYS A 463 -23.57 5.46 -3.72
CA CYS A 463 -23.10 4.82 -4.94
C CYS A 463 -23.90 3.57 -5.30
N GLU A 464 -24.17 2.70 -4.31
CA GLU A 464 -24.81 1.39 -4.51
C GLU A 464 -26.27 1.51 -4.93
N ARG A 465 -27.04 2.41 -4.29
CA ARG A 465 -28.47 2.54 -4.60
C ARG A 465 -28.74 3.06 -6.00
N GLU A 466 -27.78 3.74 -6.63
CA GLU A 466 -27.87 4.50 -7.90
C GLU A 466 -28.96 5.59 -7.96
N ARG A 467 -30.04 5.46 -7.20
CA ARG A 467 -31.16 6.39 -7.07
C ARG A 467 -31.78 6.30 -5.68
N PHE A 468 -31.92 7.44 -4.99
CA PHE A 468 -32.52 7.47 -3.64
C PHE A 468 -33.25 8.77 -3.33
N PRO A 469 -34.33 8.75 -2.54
CA PRO A 469 -34.90 9.97 -1.96
C PRO A 469 -33.98 10.50 -0.86
N LEU A 470 -33.82 11.82 -0.75
CA LEU A 470 -32.96 12.45 0.28
C LEU A 470 -33.44 12.14 1.70
N SER A 471 -34.75 12.00 1.88
CA SER A 471 -35.39 11.61 3.13
C SER A 471 -35.00 10.21 3.62
N ALA A 472 -34.40 9.37 2.76
CA ALA A 472 -33.81 8.10 3.21
C ALA A 472 -32.59 8.32 4.14
N TYR A 473 -31.95 9.48 4.06
CA TYR A 473 -30.73 9.79 4.81
C TYR A 473 -30.89 10.98 5.75
N PHE A 474 -31.69 11.98 5.38
CA PHE A 474 -31.73 13.27 6.07
C PHE A 474 -33.17 13.74 6.29
N ASP A 475 -33.47 14.14 7.52
CA ASP A 475 -34.72 14.78 7.91
C ASP A 475 -34.75 16.25 7.47
N GLY A 476 -35.95 16.81 7.36
CA GLY A 476 -36.16 18.25 7.14
C GLY A 476 -35.97 18.72 5.69
N MET A 477 -35.94 17.80 4.74
CA MET A 477 -35.91 18.12 3.30
C MET A 477 -37.15 17.55 2.60
N ASP A 478 -38.05 18.44 2.17
CA ASP A 478 -39.19 18.10 1.30
C ASP A 478 -38.74 18.07 -0.16
N HIS A 479 -37.89 17.09 -0.48
CA HIS A 479 -37.48 16.79 -1.85
C HIS A 479 -38.13 15.51 -2.35
N GLU A 480 -39.21 15.66 -3.10
CA GLU A 480 -39.97 14.53 -3.67
C GLU A 480 -39.21 13.79 -4.79
N ARG A 481 -38.23 14.43 -5.44
CA ARG A 481 -37.49 13.84 -6.57
C ARG A 481 -36.23 13.11 -6.10
N PRO A 482 -36.12 11.78 -6.28
CA PRO A 482 -34.92 11.03 -5.94
C PRO A 482 -33.68 11.55 -6.67
N ILE A 483 -32.54 11.58 -5.99
CA ILE A 483 -31.23 11.84 -6.60
C ILE A 483 -30.85 10.62 -7.42
N ALA A 484 -30.67 10.77 -8.74
CA ALA A 484 -30.08 9.74 -9.60
C ALA A 484 -28.57 9.97 -9.66
N VAL A 485 -27.77 9.10 -9.06
CA VAL A 485 -26.33 9.31 -8.86
C VAL A 485 -25.59 9.21 -10.18
N ALA A 486 -24.81 10.25 -10.48
CA ALA A 486 -23.82 10.25 -11.55
C ALA A 486 -22.42 10.02 -10.98
N ARG A 487 -22.11 10.63 -9.83
CA ARG A 487 -20.79 10.58 -9.21
C ARG A 487 -20.86 10.85 -7.72
N VAL A 488 -20.07 10.12 -6.94
CA VAL A 488 -19.83 10.40 -5.52
C VAL A 488 -18.35 10.69 -5.30
N CYS A 489 -18.04 11.71 -4.52
CA CYS A 489 -16.68 12.13 -4.18
C CYS A 489 -16.56 12.31 -2.67
N TRP A 490 -15.77 11.45 -2.03
CA TRP A 490 -15.36 11.60 -0.63
C TRP A 490 -14.23 12.63 -0.52
N ARG A 491 -14.29 13.50 0.49
CA ARG A 491 -13.33 14.60 0.72
C ARG A 491 -13.15 15.49 -0.52
N TYR A 492 -14.26 15.88 -1.14
CA TYR A 492 -14.25 16.72 -2.33
C TYR A 492 -13.66 18.11 -2.02
N LEU A 493 -12.82 18.63 -2.91
CA LEU A 493 -12.16 19.92 -2.72
C LEU A 493 -12.57 20.88 -3.84
N ALA A 494 -13.38 21.89 -3.50
CA ALA A 494 -13.75 22.95 -4.43
C ALA A 494 -12.66 24.02 -4.46
N GLN A 495 -12.39 24.58 -5.64
CA GLN A 495 -11.38 25.61 -5.83
C GLN A 495 -11.91 26.73 -6.74
N LYS A 496 -11.91 27.97 -6.23
CA LYS A 496 -12.35 29.15 -6.99
C LYS A 496 -11.19 29.91 -7.66
N ARG A 497 -10.03 29.96 -6.99
CA ARG A 497 -8.77 30.57 -7.47
C ARG A 497 -7.58 29.77 -6.95
N ILE A 498 -6.39 29.99 -7.50
CA ILE A 498 -5.15 29.37 -6.97
C ILE A 498 -4.97 29.77 -5.50
N GLY A 499 -4.93 28.78 -4.61
CA GLY A 499 -4.78 28.97 -3.17
C GLY A 499 -6.09 29.06 -2.36
N ASP A 500 -7.24 29.29 -3.01
CA ASP A 500 -8.54 29.40 -2.32
C ASP A 500 -9.35 28.11 -2.48
N LYS A 501 -9.14 27.19 -1.53
CA LYS A 501 -9.64 25.80 -1.55
C LYS A 501 -10.53 25.53 -0.34
N ARG A 502 -11.67 24.87 -0.55
CA ARG A 502 -12.58 24.41 0.51
C ARG A 502 -12.85 22.92 0.34
N GLN A 503 -12.61 22.14 1.39
CA GLN A 503 -12.91 20.71 1.42
C GLN A 503 -14.34 20.49 1.90
N TYR A 504 -15.00 19.43 1.43
CA TYR A 504 -16.31 18.91 1.84
C TYR A 504 -16.18 17.42 2.13
N ASP A 505 -16.90 16.89 3.11
CA ASP A 505 -16.74 15.48 3.49
C ASP A 505 -17.31 14.55 2.42
N LEU A 506 -18.42 14.93 1.81
CA LEU A 506 -19.03 14.23 0.68
C LEU A 506 -19.63 15.19 -0.34
N MET A 507 -19.49 14.86 -1.62
CA MET A 507 -20.20 15.49 -2.73
C MET A 507 -20.82 14.40 -3.62
N VAL A 508 -22.12 14.51 -3.89
CA VAL A 508 -22.85 13.63 -4.80
C VAL A 508 -23.38 14.48 -5.95
N ALA A 509 -22.89 14.22 -7.16
CA ALA A 509 -23.44 14.80 -8.37
C ALA A 509 -24.53 13.87 -8.92
N SER A 510 -25.68 14.45 -9.25
CA SER A 510 -26.78 13.75 -9.89
C SER A 510 -26.70 13.86 -11.41
N ARG A 511 -27.33 12.91 -12.11
CA ARG A 511 -27.47 12.91 -13.58
C ARG A 511 -28.35 14.06 -14.08
N ASP A 512 -29.17 14.66 -13.22
CA ASP A 512 -30.02 15.81 -13.52
C ASP A 512 -29.41 17.14 -13.07
N GLU A 513 -28.08 17.22 -13.03
CA GLU A 513 -27.27 18.41 -12.74
C GLU A 513 -27.36 18.95 -11.30
N ARG A 514 -28.12 18.30 -10.41
CA ARG A 514 -28.12 18.60 -8.96
C ARG A 514 -26.83 18.14 -8.29
N VAL A 515 -26.42 18.84 -7.23
CA VAL A 515 -25.31 18.41 -6.37
C VAL A 515 -25.73 18.41 -4.91
N LEU A 516 -25.57 17.29 -4.22
CA LEU A 516 -25.68 17.20 -2.76
C LEU A 516 -24.30 17.34 -2.14
N LEU A 517 -24.16 18.28 -1.21
CA LEU A 517 -23.00 18.43 -0.35
C LEU A 517 -23.36 17.96 1.06
N VAL A 518 -22.58 17.01 1.59
CA VAL A 518 -22.76 16.55 2.98
C VAL A 518 -21.55 16.94 3.81
N GLU A 519 -21.83 17.49 4.98
CA GLU A 519 -20.85 17.68 6.04
C GLU A 519 -21.12 16.71 7.18
N VAL A 520 -20.08 16.05 7.66
CA VAL A 520 -20.19 15.06 8.73
C VAL A 520 -19.45 15.59 9.95
N ARG A 521 -20.19 15.74 11.06
CA ARG A 521 -19.70 16.32 12.30
C ARG A 521 -19.91 15.38 13.47
N ARG A 522 -18.95 15.44 14.38
CA ARG A 522 -18.98 14.79 15.68
C ARG A 522 -18.10 15.57 16.63
N ASN A 523 -18.38 16.86 16.82
CA ASN A 523 -17.87 17.47 18.04
C ASN A 523 -18.60 16.74 19.19
N GLY A 524 -17.96 16.46 20.33
CA GLY A 524 -18.64 15.90 21.50
C GLY A 524 -19.77 16.77 22.08
N LYS A 525 -20.15 17.83 21.35
CA LYS A 525 -21.23 18.77 21.61
C LYS A 525 -22.15 18.83 20.38
N PRO A 526 -23.46 19.01 20.57
CA PRO A 526 -24.39 19.25 19.48
C PRO A 526 -23.93 20.39 18.58
N ILE A 527 -24.31 20.34 17.30
CA ILE A 527 -24.01 21.43 16.36
C ILE A 527 -24.73 22.70 16.77
N GLY A 528 -23.97 23.79 16.93
CA GLY A 528 -24.48 25.13 17.19
C GLY A 528 -24.65 25.97 15.93
N ILE A 529 -25.28 27.14 16.08
CA ILE A 529 -25.63 28.07 14.99
C ILE A 529 -24.43 28.46 14.12
N ASP A 530 -23.28 28.76 14.73
CA ASP A 530 -22.12 29.25 13.98
C ASP A 530 -21.54 28.20 13.03
N GLN A 531 -21.66 26.93 13.39
CA GLN A 531 -21.21 25.82 12.56
C GLN A 531 -22.12 25.65 11.34
N VAL A 532 -23.44 25.76 11.51
CA VAL A 532 -24.40 25.76 10.40
C VAL A 532 -24.14 26.95 9.47
N LYS A 533 -23.91 28.15 10.01
CA LYS A 533 -23.55 29.34 9.22
C LYS A 533 -22.26 29.13 8.42
N HIS A 534 -21.25 28.53 9.04
CA HIS A 534 -19.98 28.23 8.37
C HIS A 534 -20.17 27.24 7.21
N PHE A 535 -20.98 26.20 7.42
CA PHE A 535 -21.33 25.25 6.36
C PHE A 535 -22.08 25.93 5.21
N LEU A 536 -23.10 26.73 5.50
CA LEU A 536 -23.85 27.49 4.49
C LEU A 536 -22.96 28.44 3.69
N ALA A 537 -21.98 29.10 4.33
CA ALA A 537 -20.99 29.93 3.65
C ALA A 537 -20.13 29.11 2.66
N ARG A 538 -19.78 27.86 3.02
CA ARG A 538 -19.09 26.95 2.12
C ARG A 538 -19.99 26.49 0.97
N VAL A 539 -21.24 26.16 1.22
CA VAL A 539 -22.21 25.83 0.14
C VAL A 539 -22.31 26.98 -0.87
N ARG A 540 -22.35 28.25 -0.42
CA ARG A 540 -22.30 29.42 -1.30
C ARG A 540 -21.00 29.50 -2.10
N PHE A 541 -19.86 29.26 -1.46
CA PHE A 541 -18.56 29.19 -2.15
C PHE A 541 -18.54 28.14 -3.26
N PHE A 542 -19.10 26.95 -3.01
CA PHE A 542 -19.22 25.90 -4.01
C PHE A 542 -20.05 26.34 -5.21
N ARG A 543 -21.22 26.94 -4.98
CA ARG A 543 -22.10 27.46 -6.06
C ARG A 543 -21.36 28.46 -6.95
N GLU A 544 -20.61 29.36 -6.34
CA GLU A 544 -19.82 30.37 -7.07
C GLU A 544 -18.62 29.79 -7.82
N ALA A 545 -18.01 28.71 -7.33
CA ALA A 545 -16.84 28.08 -7.94
C ALA A 545 -17.20 27.16 -9.12
N GLU A 546 -18.28 26.39 -8.99
CA GLU A 546 -18.64 25.34 -9.96
C GLU A 546 -19.75 25.75 -10.94
N GLY A 547 -20.42 26.89 -10.73
CA GLY A 547 -21.42 27.43 -11.65
C GLY A 547 -22.67 26.55 -11.84
N LYS A 548 -22.99 25.68 -10.87
CA LYS A 548 -24.10 24.72 -10.94
C LYS A 548 -25.41 25.25 -10.39
N ALA A 549 -26.52 24.91 -11.05
CA ALA A 549 -27.83 25.54 -10.84
C ALA A 549 -28.55 25.14 -9.56
N GLU A 550 -28.37 23.92 -9.04
CA GLU A 550 -29.07 23.46 -7.83
C GLU A 550 -28.12 22.67 -6.91
N THR A 551 -27.80 23.25 -5.74
CA THR A 551 -26.95 22.61 -4.71
C THR A 551 -27.76 22.38 -3.45
N LEU A 552 -27.91 21.11 -3.09
CA LEU A 552 -28.55 20.61 -1.88
C LEU A 552 -27.50 20.48 -0.77
N ALA A 553 -27.90 20.76 0.47
CA ALA A 553 -27.01 20.79 1.61
C ALA A 553 -27.54 19.84 2.68
N ALA A 554 -26.66 19.02 3.25
CA ALA A 554 -27.00 18.14 4.36
C ALA A 554 -25.89 18.08 5.40
N ILE A 555 -26.27 17.87 6.65
CA ILE A 555 -25.38 17.71 7.79
C ILE A 555 -25.74 16.42 8.53
N LEU A 556 -24.75 15.54 8.70
CA LEU A 556 -24.83 14.42 9.63
C LEU A 556 -24.10 14.79 10.92
N SER A 557 -24.81 14.90 12.04
CA SER A 557 -24.25 15.18 13.36
C SER A 557 -24.49 14.04 14.34
N ILE A 558 -23.45 13.28 14.66
CA ILE A 558 -23.58 12.14 15.58
C ILE A 558 -23.92 12.60 17.02
N ALA A 559 -23.47 13.79 17.42
CA ALA A 559 -23.79 14.39 18.72
C ALA A 559 -25.13 15.16 18.73
N GLY A 560 -25.86 15.16 17.61
CA GLY A 560 -27.11 15.90 17.45
C GLY A 560 -26.89 17.40 17.17
N PHE A 561 -27.96 18.17 17.34
CA PHE A 561 -28.01 19.59 17.01
C PHE A 561 -28.63 20.37 18.18
N GLU A 562 -28.17 21.59 18.40
CA GLU A 562 -28.86 22.53 19.30
C GLU A 562 -30.20 22.96 18.67
N PRO A 563 -31.23 23.29 19.48
CA PRO A 563 -32.56 23.65 18.96
C PRO A 563 -32.53 24.80 17.94
N ASP A 564 -31.73 25.84 18.20
CA ASP A 564 -31.62 27.00 17.31
C ASP A 564 -30.85 26.66 16.02
N ALA A 565 -29.92 25.71 16.08
CA ALA A 565 -29.22 25.22 14.89
C ALA A 565 -30.16 24.39 14.01
N LEU A 566 -31.05 23.57 14.61
CA LEU A 566 -32.11 22.86 13.88
C LEU A 566 -33.08 23.83 13.21
N ALA A 567 -33.49 24.89 13.91
CA ALA A 567 -34.35 25.92 13.35
C ALA A 567 -33.67 26.57 12.13
N LEU A 568 -32.39 26.94 12.25
CA LEU A 568 -31.63 27.53 11.15
C LEU A 568 -31.46 26.56 9.96
N CYS A 569 -31.24 25.27 10.21
CA CYS A 569 -31.19 24.25 9.16
C CYS A 569 -32.52 24.18 8.40
N ARG A 570 -33.66 24.19 9.11
CA ARG A 570 -34.99 24.18 8.48
C ARG A 570 -35.27 25.44 7.66
N GLU A 571 -34.91 26.61 8.18
CA GLU A 571 -35.05 27.89 7.46
C GLU A 571 -34.25 27.95 6.16
N ASN A 572 -33.16 27.18 6.05
CA ASN A 572 -32.26 27.17 4.90
C ASN A 572 -32.32 25.85 4.10
N GLU A 573 -33.35 25.03 4.31
CA GLU A 573 -33.55 23.75 3.62
C GLU A 573 -32.31 22.82 3.68
N VAL A 574 -31.66 22.78 4.84
CA VAL A 574 -30.51 21.89 5.10
C VAL A 574 -31.01 20.58 5.70
N GLY A 575 -30.75 19.47 5.02
CA GLY A 575 -31.06 18.15 5.53
C GLY A 575 -30.25 17.82 6.79
N THR A 576 -30.89 17.26 7.80
CA THR A 576 -30.23 16.93 9.08
C THR A 576 -30.39 15.47 9.41
N ALA A 577 -29.32 14.84 9.89
CA ALA A 577 -29.38 13.49 10.44
C ALA A 577 -28.56 13.42 11.71
N SER A 578 -29.03 12.66 12.70
CA SER A 578 -28.27 12.39 13.93
C SER A 578 -27.74 10.97 14.05
N ARG A 579 -28.23 10.07 13.18
CA ARG A 579 -27.81 8.68 13.10
C ARG A 579 -27.88 8.22 11.65
N LEU A 580 -27.02 7.27 11.29
CA LEU A 580 -27.21 6.46 10.09
C LEU A 580 -28.04 5.26 10.50
N ASN A 581 -29.30 5.21 10.07
CA ASN A 581 -30.13 4.03 10.28
C ASN A 581 -29.65 2.93 9.33
N TYR A 582 -28.76 2.07 9.82
CA TYR A 582 -28.47 0.81 9.14
C TYR A 582 -29.69 -0.09 9.28
N LEU A 583 -30.45 -0.25 8.20
CA LEU A 583 -31.47 -1.27 8.12
C LEU A 583 -31.30 -2.02 6.80
N ARG A 584 -30.86 -3.28 6.94
CA ARG A 584 -31.20 -4.41 6.05
C ARG A 584 -32.72 -4.54 5.78
N ALA A 585 -33.58 -3.75 6.43
CA ALA A 585 -35.00 -3.71 6.15
C ALA A 585 -35.26 -2.73 5.01
N ASP A 586 -35.26 -3.26 3.78
CA ASP A 586 -36.06 -2.83 2.61
C ASP A 586 -35.44 -3.25 1.27
N TRP A 587 -34.78 -4.42 1.21
CA TRP A 587 -34.51 -5.13 -0.05
C TRP A 587 -35.77 -5.82 -0.64
N SER A 588 -36.95 -5.33 -0.25
CA SER A 588 -38.23 -5.79 -0.76
C SER A 588 -39.19 -4.61 -0.81
N ARG A 589 -38.99 -3.75 -1.82
CA ARG A 589 -40.05 -3.04 -2.53
C ARG A 589 -39.58 -2.54 -3.88
#